data_AF-A0A254RHQ3-F1
#
_entry.id   AF-A0A254RHQ3-F1
#
_cell.length_a   1.000
_cell.length_b   1.000
_cell.length_c   1.000
_cell.angle_alpha   90.00
_cell.angle_beta   90.00
_cell.angle_gamma   90.00
#
_symmetry.space_group_name_H-M   'P 1'
#
loop_
_entity.id
_entity.type
_entity.pdbx_description
1 polymer ?
#
loop_
_entity_poly.entity_id
_entity_poly.type
_entity_poly.pdbx_seq_one_letter_code
_entity_poly.pdbx_strand_id
1 'polypeptide(L)' 'MVTINGQSVEAAGKSVAQYLAEAGYNAVRIAVERNLEIVPKAKYAETVLADGDVVEVVNFVGGG' A
#
# COMPACT_ATOMS: atom_id res chain seq x y z
N MET A 1 2.49 -9.19 10.56
CA MET A 1 1.59 -8.03 10.71
C MET A 1 2.20 -6.82 10.03
N VAL A 2 1.39 -6.15 9.22
CA VAL A 2 1.68 -4.86 8.59
C VAL A 2 0.63 -3.88 9.10
N THR A 3 1.01 -2.65 9.39
CA THR A 3 0.03 -1.59 9.70
C THR A 3 -0.34 -0.89 8.40
N ILE A 4 -1.61 -0.93 8.00
CA ILE A 4 -2.10 -0.28 6.78
C ILE A 4 -3.21 0.70 7.14
N ASN A 5 -3.02 1.99 6.87
CA ASN A 5 -3.93 3.07 7.25
C ASN A 5 -4.32 2.99 8.74
N GLY A 6 -3.35 2.70 9.61
CA GLY A 6 -3.53 2.53 11.05
C GLY A 6 -4.16 1.20 11.49
N GLN A 7 -4.50 0.27 10.58
CA GLN A 7 -5.06 -1.04 10.91
C GLN A 7 -4.02 -2.15 10.77
N SER A 8 -3.91 -3.02 11.77
CA SER A 8 -3.00 -4.17 11.71
C SER A 8 -3.60 -5.30 10.87
N VAL A 9 -2.88 -5.74 9.84
CA VAL A 9 -3.35 -6.75 8.88
C VAL A 9 -2.29 -7.81 8.57
N GLU A 10 -2.74 -9.02 8.22
CA GLU A 10 -1.90 -10.13 7.77
C GLU A 10 -1.56 -9.99 6.27
N ALA A 11 -0.71 -9.00 5.95
CA ALA A 11 -0.28 -8.71 4.59
C ALA A 11 1.22 -8.98 4.33
N ALA A 12 1.98 -9.35 5.36
CA ALA A 12 3.40 -9.66 5.21
C ALA A 12 3.60 -10.81 4.21
N GLY A 13 4.58 -10.67 3.31
CA GLY A 13 4.86 -11.61 2.22
C GLY A 13 4.07 -11.36 0.94
N LYS A 14 3.03 -10.52 0.97
CA LYS A 14 2.30 -10.09 -0.23
C LYS A 14 3.01 -8.91 -0.89
N SER A 15 2.90 -8.79 -2.20
CA SER A 15 3.24 -7.52 -2.86
C SER A 15 2.19 -6.46 -2.56
N VAL A 16 2.58 -5.18 -2.69
CA VAL A 16 1.64 -4.06 -2.61
C VAL A 16 0.47 -4.27 -3.59
N ALA A 17 0.75 -4.67 -4.83
CA ALA A 17 -0.29 -4.91 -5.82
C ALA A 17 -1.28 -6.01 -5.41
N GLN A 18 -0.79 -7.11 -4.82
CA GLN A 18 -1.64 -8.20 -4.34
C GLN A 18 -2.56 -7.74 -3.21
N TYR A 19 -2.00 -7.07 -2.20
CA TYR A 19 -2.80 -6.55 -1.09
C TYR A 19 -3.87 -5.56 -1.57
N LEU A 20 -3.50 -4.63 -2.46
CA LEU A 20 -4.45 -3.65 -3.00
C LEU A 20 -5.62 -4.31 -3.74
N ALA A 21 -5.34 -5.36 -4.54
CA ALA A 21 -6.37 -6.10 -5.25
C ALA A 21 -7.30 -6.86 -4.30
N GLU A 22 -6.76 -7.54 -3.29
CA GLU A 22 -7.53 -8.27 -2.28
C GLU A 22 -8.42 -7.34 -1.44
N ALA A 23 -7.90 -6.16 -1.09
CA ALA A 23 -8.63 -5.15 -0.34
C ALA A 23 -9.58 -4.31 -1.19
N GLY A 24 -9.67 -4.57 -2.51
CA GLY A 24 -10.62 -3.91 -3.41
C GLY A 24 -10.24 -2.49 -3.81
N TYR A 25 -8.98 -2.09 -3.65
CA TYR A 25 -8.50 -0.79 -4.08
C TYR A 25 -8.31 -0.72 -5.60
N ASN A 26 -8.66 0.42 -6.18
CA ASN A 26 -8.27 0.74 -7.55
C ASN A 26 -6.89 1.39 -7.55
N ALA A 27 -5.84 0.60 -7.85
CA ALA A 27 -4.44 1.04 -7.88
C ALA A 27 -4.16 2.28 -8.78
N VAL A 28 -5.03 2.56 -9.75
CA VAL A 28 -4.92 3.75 -10.61
C VAL A 28 -5.25 5.04 -9.83
N ARG A 29 -6.13 4.97 -8.83
CA ARG A 29 -6.65 6.15 -8.10
C ARG A 29 -5.92 6.48 -6.79
N ILE A 30 -5.03 5.58 -6.35
CA ILE A 30 -4.33 5.71 -5.07
C ILE A 30 -2.82 5.91 -5.24
N ALA A 31 -2.20 6.48 -4.22
CA ALA A 31 -0.77 6.36 -3.95
C ALA A 31 -0.57 5.48 -2.71
N VAL A 32 0.59 4.80 -2.68
CA VAL A 32 1.02 3.99 -1.55
C VAL A 32 2.32 4.56 -1.02
N GLU A 33 2.32 4.89 0.27
CA GLU A 33 3.52 5.18 1.04
C GLU A 33 3.84 3.97 1.90
N ARG A 34 5.11 3.57 1.96
CA ARG A 34 5.62 2.50 2.84
C ARG A 34 6.76 3.08 3.66
N ASN A 35 6.63 3.08 4.98
CA ASN A 35 7.65 3.58 5.91
C ASN A 35 8.13 5.00 5.56
N LEU A 36 7.20 5.93 5.31
CA LEU A 36 7.47 7.32 4.92
C LEU A 36 8.08 7.50 3.51
N GLU A 37 8.12 6.43 2.70
CA GLU A 37 8.60 6.47 1.32
C GLU A 37 7.49 6.13 0.33
N ILE A 38 7.26 7.01 -0.65
CA ILE A 38 6.30 6.74 -1.72
C ILE A 38 6.80 5.59 -2.59
N VAL A 39 5.99 4.53 -2.70
CA VAL A 39 6.25 3.43 -3.63
C VAL A 39 5.80 3.87 -5.03
N PRO A 40 6.68 3.89 -6.05
CA PRO A 40 6.26 4.17 -7.41
C PRO A 40 5.27 3.10 -7.89
N LYS A 41 4.20 3.50 -8.59
CA LYS A 41 3.16 2.57 -9.10
C LYS A 41 3.73 1.39 -9.89
N ALA A 42 4.76 1.65 -10.69
CA ALA A 42 5.45 0.60 -11.47
C ALA A 42 6.06 -0.50 -10.58
N LYS A 43 6.40 -0.18 -9.33
CA LYS A 43 7.00 -1.11 -8.36
C LYS A 43 5.98 -1.80 -7.45
N TYR A 44 4.67 -1.55 -7.59
CA TYR A 44 3.68 -2.17 -6.70
C TYR A 44 3.70 -3.71 -6.77
N ALA A 45 3.94 -4.29 -7.94
CA ALA A 45 4.02 -5.73 -8.10
C ALA A 45 5.29 -6.35 -7.48
N GLU A 46 6.37 -5.57 -7.40
CA GLU A 46 7.69 -6.02 -6.94
C GLU A 46 7.94 -5.73 -5.45
N THR A 47 7.24 -4.74 -4.90
CA THR A 47 7.42 -4.31 -3.51
C THR A 47 6.68 -5.27 -2.58
N VAL A 48 7.43 -6.15 -1.93
CA VAL A 48 6.90 -7.07 -0.91
C VAL A 48 6.77 -6.35 0.43
N LEU A 49 5.59 -6.48 1.04
CA LEU A 49 5.31 -6.03 2.39
C LEU A 49 6.00 -6.95 3.39
N ALA A 50 6.75 -6.36 4.31
CA ALA A 50 7.45 -7.07 5.38
C ALA A 50 6.73 -6.90 6.71
N ASP A 51 6.96 -7.83 7.64
CA ASP A 51 6.48 -7.71 9.00
C ASP A 51 6.99 -6.41 9.64
N GLY A 52 6.10 -5.67 10.32
CA GLY A 52 6.41 -4.39 10.95
C GLY A 52 6.32 -3.17 10.04
N ASP A 53 6.10 -3.34 8.73
CA ASP A 53 5.90 -2.21 7.83
C ASP A 53 4.68 -1.36 8.23
N VAL A 54 4.80 -0.05 8.01
CA VAL A 54 3.71 0.92 8.10
C VAL A 54 3.42 1.43 6.71
N VAL A 55 2.18 1.29 6.25
CA VAL A 55 1.77 1.63 4.89
C VAL A 55 0.55 2.54 4.92
N GLU A 56 0.59 3.62 4.15
CA GLU A 56 -0.55 4.51 3.96
C GLU A 56 -1.03 4.42 2.51
N VAL A 57 -2.29 4.02 2.34
CA VAL A 57 -2.99 4.06 1.05
C VAL A 57 -3.84 5.31 1.00
N VAL A 58 -3.47 6.26 0.14
CA VAL A 58 -4.15 7.56 0.04
C VAL A 58 -4.78 7.75 -1.33
N ASN A 59 -6.01 8.27 -1.35
CA ASN A 59 -6.62 8.78 -2.58
C ASN A 59 -6.21 10.25 -2.74
N PHE A 60 -5.79 10.63 -3.94
CA PHE A 60 -5.65 12.05 -4.24
C PHE A 60 -7.04 12.67 -4.29
N VAL A 61 -7.40 13.43 -3.26
CA VAL A 61 -8.41 14.47 -3.39
C VAL A 61 -7.74 15.60 -4.17
N GLY A 62 -8.21 15.88 -5.39
CA GLY A 62 -7.67 16.98 -6.19
C GLY A 62 -7.69 18.26 -5.34
N GLY A 63 -6.51 18.79 -5.02
CA GLY A 63 -6.39 20.08 -4.36
C GLY A 63 -6.53 21.18 -5.40
N GLY A 64 -7.71 21.80 -5.47
CA GLY A 64 -8.03 22.92 -6.36
C GLY A 64 -9.48 22.89 -6.82
#